data_AF-A0A0M6ZXF9-F1
#
_entry.id   AF-A0A0M6ZXF9-F1
#
_cell.length_a   1.000
_cell.length_b   1.000
_cell.length_c   1.000
_cell.angle_alpha   90.00
_cell.angle_beta   90.00
_cell.angle_gamma   90.00
#
_symmetry.space_group_name_H-M   'P 1'
#
loop_
_entity.id
_entity.type
_entity.pdbx_description
1 polymer ?
#
loop_
_entity_poly.entity_id
_entity_poly.type
_entity_poly.pdbx_seq_one_letter_code
_entity_poly.pdbx_strand_id
1 'polypeptide(L)'
;MAKDPEKCREATRKFNIAVSNWELKAQEYNFTKDSYESSYSNYNYEKLKRDSRKTEYSSAKNKYEAAKKALDNARWKDTPPDQITVLERRADAAERTKDAKQRSYESARDKVSRLKDYLDEQKRRVAGLKQELEGRRIVKEQLQRNKEIACAN
;
A
#
# COMPACT_ATOMS: atom_id res chain seq x y z
N MET A 1 59.39 -18.08 -2.10
CA MET A 1 58.31 -18.73 -1.34
C MET A 1 57.39 -19.39 -2.34
N ALA A 2 57.17 -20.70 -2.25
CA ALA A 2 56.26 -21.39 -3.16
C ALA A 2 54.83 -20.95 -2.85
N LYS A 3 54.07 -20.58 -3.88
CA LYS A 3 52.63 -20.32 -3.77
C LYS A 3 51.98 -21.47 -3.02
N ASP A 4 51.04 -21.18 -2.13
CA ASP A 4 50.21 -22.19 -1.48
C ASP A 4 48.92 -22.35 -2.31
N PRO A 5 48.88 -23.28 -3.29
CA PRO A 5 47.73 -23.45 -4.17
C PRO A 5 46.47 -23.91 -3.44
N GLU A 6 46.59 -24.36 -2.19
CA GLU A 6 45.44 -24.73 -1.36
C GLU A 6 44.76 -23.48 -0.79
N LYS A 7 45.53 -22.51 -0.28
CA LYS A 7 45.00 -21.21 0.19
C LYS A 7 44.29 -20.42 -0.90
N CYS A 8 44.86 -20.36 -2.11
CA CYS A 8 44.21 -19.70 -3.25
C CYS A 8 42.89 -20.39 -3.65
N ARG A 9 42.85 -21.73 -3.62
CA ARG A 9 41.63 -22.51 -3.90
C ARG A 9 40.55 -22.27 -2.85
N GLU A 10 40.91 -22.28 -1.57
CA GLU A 10 39.96 -22.01 -0.48
C GLU A 10 39.39 -20.59 -0.54
N ALA A 11 40.24 -19.58 -0.75
CA ALA A 11 39.81 -18.19 -0.88
C ALA A 11 38.88 -17.98 -2.09
N THR A 12 39.19 -18.63 -3.22
CA THR A 12 38.32 -18.63 -4.41
C THR A 12 36.96 -19.27 -4.12
N ARG A 13 36.93 -20.41 -3.41
CA ARG A 13 35.68 -21.07 -3.02
C ARG A 13 34.82 -20.16 -2.13
N LYS A 14 35.41 -19.53 -1.12
CA LYS A 14 34.70 -18.60 -0.22
C LYS A 14 34.14 -17.39 -0.98
N PHE A 15 34.93 -16.82 -1.89
CA PHE A 15 34.49 -15.72 -2.75
C PHE A 15 33.30 -16.14 -3.62
N ASN A 16 33.38 -17.27 -4.31
CA ASN A 16 32.30 -17.75 -5.18
C ASN A 16 30.99 -17.98 -4.40
N ILE A 17 31.08 -18.56 -3.19
CA ILE A 17 29.91 -18.71 -2.30
C ILE A 17 29.32 -17.34 -1.94
N ALA A 18 30.16 -16.34 -1.62
CA ALA A 18 29.69 -15.00 -1.30
C ALA A 18 29.04 -14.28 -2.49
N VAL A 19 29.55 -14.49 -3.71
CA VAL A 19 28.93 -13.99 -4.94
C VAL A 19 27.52 -14.58 -5.10
N SER A 20 27.38 -15.90 -5.08
CA SER A 20 26.07 -16.55 -5.22
C SER A 20 25.09 -16.12 -4.13
N ASN A 21 25.56 -16.01 -2.88
CA ASN A 21 24.75 -15.53 -1.76
C ASN A 21 24.32 -14.06 -1.89
N TRP A 22 25.12 -13.23 -2.56
CA TRP A 22 24.77 -11.84 -2.85
C TRP A 22 23.76 -11.77 -4.00
N GLU A 23 23.95 -12.56 -5.06
CA GLU A 23 23.05 -12.63 -6.22
C GLU A 23 21.64 -13.08 -5.82
N LEU A 24 21.53 -14.15 -5.02
CA LEU A 24 20.24 -14.61 -4.49
C LEU A 24 19.52 -13.52 -3.69
N LYS A 25 20.28 -12.78 -2.85
CA LYS A 25 19.71 -11.67 -2.08
C LYS A 25 19.31 -10.48 -2.95
N ALA A 26 20.07 -10.20 -4.01
CA ALA A 26 19.74 -9.16 -4.98
C ALA A 26 18.44 -9.48 -5.73
N GLN A 27 18.23 -10.74 -6.11
CA GLN A 27 16.98 -11.22 -6.72
C GLN A 27 15.80 -11.06 -5.76
N GLU A 28 15.95 -11.45 -4.50
CA GLU A 28 14.92 -11.27 -3.46
C GLU A 28 14.56 -9.79 -3.26
N TYR A 29 15.57 -8.92 -3.23
CA TYR A 29 15.39 -7.47 -3.15
C TYR A 29 14.58 -6.94 -4.34
N ASN A 30 14.96 -7.30 -5.56
CA ASN A 30 14.28 -6.83 -6.77
C ASN A 30 12.82 -7.30 -6.81
N PHE A 31 12.57 -8.59 -6.55
CA PHE A 31 11.21 -9.12 -6.49
C PHE A 31 10.34 -8.39 -5.46
N THR A 32 10.88 -8.15 -4.26
CA THR A 32 10.16 -7.46 -3.18
C THR A 32 9.91 -5.99 -3.54
N LYS A 33 10.87 -5.34 -4.20
CA LYS A 33 10.75 -3.96 -4.66
C LYS A 33 9.64 -3.84 -5.72
N ASP A 34 9.62 -4.73 -6.72
CA ASP A 34 8.59 -4.73 -7.77
C ASP A 34 7.19 -4.98 -7.18
N SER A 35 7.10 -5.92 -6.22
CA SER A 35 5.87 -6.16 -5.45
C SER A 35 5.41 -4.91 -4.69
N TYR A 36 6.33 -4.16 -4.07
CA TYR A 36 6.02 -2.89 -3.42
C TYR A 36 5.49 -1.85 -4.40
N GLU A 37 6.11 -1.70 -5.58
CA GLU A 37 5.69 -0.73 -6.60
C GLU A 37 4.28 -1.03 -7.16
N SER A 38 3.98 -2.32 -7.37
CA SER A 38 2.63 -2.77 -7.75
C SER A 38 1.61 -2.47 -6.65
N SER A 39 1.96 -2.76 -5.39
CA SER A 39 1.10 -2.50 -4.23
C SER A 39 0.85 -1.01 -4.02
N TYR A 40 1.87 -0.17 -4.25
CA TYR A 40 1.76 1.29 -4.20
C TYR A 40 0.78 1.83 -5.24
N SER A 41 0.84 1.30 -6.47
CA SER A 41 -0.08 1.66 -7.54
C SER A 41 -1.53 1.30 -7.19
N ASN A 42 -1.76 0.09 -6.65
CA ASN A 42 -3.07 -0.35 -6.19
C ASN A 42 -3.60 0.52 -5.03
N TYR A 43 -2.77 0.86 -4.06
CA TYR A 43 -3.12 1.77 -2.96
C TYR A 43 -3.60 3.12 -3.49
N ASN A 44 -2.88 3.73 -4.43
CA ASN A 44 -3.25 5.02 -5.01
C ASN A 44 -4.59 4.94 -5.77
N TYR A 45 -4.81 3.87 -6.51
CA TYR A 45 -6.07 3.64 -7.22
C TYR A 45 -7.27 3.51 -6.26
N GLU A 46 -7.13 2.73 -5.20
CA GLU A 46 -8.20 2.55 -4.20
C GLU A 46 -8.43 3.82 -3.38
N LYS A 47 -7.38 4.61 -3.13
CA LYS A 47 -7.47 5.94 -2.52
C LYS A 47 -8.34 6.89 -3.37
N LEU A 48 -8.12 6.92 -4.68
CA LEU A 48 -8.93 7.73 -5.61
C LEU A 48 -10.40 7.28 -5.62
N LYS A 49 -10.66 5.97 -5.65
CA LYS A 49 -12.03 5.43 -5.54
C LYS A 49 -12.72 5.83 -4.25
N ARG A 50 -12.02 5.75 -3.12
CA ARG A 50 -12.54 6.21 -1.82
C ARG A 50 -12.88 7.69 -1.87
N ASP A 51 -12.04 8.52 -2.46
CA ASP A 51 -12.28 9.96 -2.56
C ASP A 51 -13.48 10.28 -3.45
N SER A 52 -13.67 9.55 -4.55
CA SER A 52 -14.90 9.60 -5.35
C SER A 52 -16.14 9.23 -4.52
N ARG A 53 -16.10 8.13 -3.74
CA ARG A 53 -17.22 7.73 -2.86
C ARG A 53 -17.49 8.76 -1.76
N LYS A 54 -16.47 9.44 -1.25
CA LYS A 54 -16.62 10.54 -0.29
C LYS A 54 -17.44 11.67 -0.89
N THR A 55 -17.14 12.05 -2.14
CA THR A 55 -17.90 13.07 -2.87
C THR A 55 -19.35 12.64 -3.11
N GLU A 56 -19.58 11.38 -3.50
CA GLU A 56 -20.94 10.85 -3.66
C GLU A 56 -21.73 10.88 -2.35
N TYR A 57 -21.10 10.48 -1.24
CA TYR A 57 -21.70 10.55 0.09
C TYR A 57 -22.03 12.00 0.48
N SER A 58 -21.11 12.95 0.28
CA SER A 58 -21.38 14.38 0.54
C SER A 58 -22.56 14.90 -0.29
N SER A 59 -22.64 14.51 -1.56
CA SER A 59 -23.77 14.88 -2.43
C SER A 59 -25.10 14.27 -1.93
N ALA A 60 -25.10 13.00 -1.53
CA ALA A 60 -26.28 12.36 -0.95
C ALA A 60 -26.71 13.00 0.39
N LYS A 61 -25.74 13.34 1.25
CA LYS A 61 -25.98 14.04 2.51
C LYS A 61 -26.66 15.40 2.28
N ASN A 62 -26.15 16.21 1.35
CA ASN A 62 -26.74 17.50 1.02
C ASN A 62 -28.19 17.35 0.50
N LYS A 63 -28.46 16.34 -0.33
CA LYS A 63 -29.83 16.05 -0.81
C LYS A 63 -30.77 15.66 0.32
N TYR A 64 -30.31 14.83 1.26
CA TYR A 64 -31.07 14.48 2.45
C TYR A 64 -31.36 15.72 3.31
N GLU A 65 -30.36 16.56 3.57
CA GLU A 65 -30.54 17.79 4.35
C GLU A 65 -31.54 18.75 3.69
N ALA A 66 -31.50 18.89 2.36
CA ALA A 66 -32.46 19.68 1.61
C ALA A 66 -33.88 19.09 1.68
N ALA A 67 -34.04 17.77 1.54
CA ALA A 67 -35.33 17.10 1.66
C ALA A 67 -35.92 17.24 3.06
N LYS A 68 -35.10 17.08 4.10
CA LYS A 68 -35.48 17.27 5.49
C LYS A 68 -35.93 18.70 5.76
N LYS A 69 -35.17 19.70 5.30
CA LYS A 69 -35.54 21.12 5.42
C LYS A 69 -36.85 21.44 4.70
N ALA A 70 -37.07 20.87 3.52
CA ALA A 70 -38.33 21.05 2.77
C ALA A 70 -39.53 20.45 3.51
N LEU A 71 -39.36 19.25 4.07
CA LEU A 71 -40.37 18.60 4.90
C LEU A 71 -40.68 19.41 6.17
N ASP A 72 -39.65 19.86 6.87
CA ASP A 72 -39.80 20.68 8.07
C ASP A 72 -40.58 21.96 7.72
N ASN A 73 -40.18 22.67 6.66
CA ASN A 73 -40.90 23.87 6.20
C ASN A 73 -42.36 23.61 5.83
N ALA A 74 -42.68 22.46 5.22
CA ALA A 74 -44.05 22.12 4.85
C ALA A 74 -44.94 21.94 6.09
N ARG A 75 -44.41 21.32 7.14
CA ARG A 75 -45.11 21.15 8.42
C ARG A 75 -45.46 22.49 9.09
N TRP A 76 -44.69 23.55 8.83
CA TRP A 76 -44.93 24.90 9.38
C TRP A 76 -45.84 25.80 8.53
N LYS A 77 -46.26 25.38 7.33
CA LYS A 77 -46.96 26.24 6.35
C LYS A 77 -48.39 25.80 6.02
N ASP A 78 -49.09 25.13 6.94
CA ASP A 78 -50.42 24.53 6.69
C ASP A 78 -50.47 23.69 5.40
N THR A 79 -49.36 23.04 5.06
CA THR A 79 -49.25 22.24 3.83
C THR A 79 -50.23 21.07 3.93
N PRO A 80 -51.00 20.78 2.85
CA PRO A 80 -51.92 19.65 2.85
C PRO A 80 -51.26 18.32 3.26
N PRO A 81 -51.94 17.46 4.04
CA PRO A 81 -51.34 16.21 4.56
C PRO A 81 -50.81 15.26 3.47
N ASP A 82 -51.46 15.21 2.31
CA ASP A 82 -51.03 14.45 1.15
C ASP A 82 -49.68 14.94 0.59
N GLN A 83 -49.47 16.25 0.54
CA GLN A 83 -48.19 16.85 0.15
C GLN A 83 -47.10 16.61 1.19
N ILE A 84 -47.44 16.66 2.48
CA ILE A 84 -46.51 16.29 3.57
C ILE A 84 -46.08 14.83 3.41
N THR A 85 -47.01 13.91 3.16
CA THR A 85 -46.72 12.48 2.97
C THR A 85 -45.76 12.24 1.79
N VAL A 86 -45.91 12.99 0.70
CA VAL A 86 -44.98 12.92 -0.44
C VAL A 86 -43.58 13.40 -0.04
N LEU A 87 -43.47 14.46 0.75
CA LEU A 87 -42.19 14.98 1.23
C LEU A 87 -41.52 14.03 2.23
N GLU A 88 -42.28 13.38 3.10
CA GLU A 88 -41.78 12.33 4.00
C GLU A 88 -41.16 11.18 3.22
N ARG A 89 -41.89 10.64 2.22
CA ARG A 89 -41.36 9.57 1.36
C ARG A 89 -40.08 9.98 0.63
N ARG A 90 -39.97 11.24 0.20
CA ARG A 90 -38.76 11.79 -0.44
C ARG A 90 -37.61 11.90 0.55
N ALA A 91 -37.86 12.37 1.77
CA ALA A 91 -36.86 12.45 2.83
C ALA A 91 -36.35 11.06 3.21
N ASP A 92 -37.24 10.07 3.37
CA ASP A 92 -36.89 8.68 3.68
C ASP A 92 -36.07 8.02 2.56
N ALA A 93 -36.41 8.30 1.30
CA ALA A 93 -35.65 7.82 0.14
C ALA A 93 -34.24 8.46 0.09
N ALA A 94 -34.15 9.76 0.39
CA ALA A 94 -32.88 10.47 0.46
C ALA A 94 -32.01 9.96 1.63
N GLU A 95 -32.61 9.67 2.78
CA GLU A 95 -31.94 9.07 3.94
C GLU A 95 -31.35 7.70 3.61
N ARG A 96 -32.16 6.81 3.03
CA ARG A 96 -31.69 5.47 2.60
C ARG A 96 -30.53 5.57 1.61
N THR A 97 -30.59 6.54 0.70
CA THR A 97 -29.50 6.80 -0.26
C THR A 97 -28.24 7.32 0.43
N LYS A 98 -28.38 8.28 1.34
CA LYS A 98 -27.28 8.82 2.18
C LYS A 98 -26.60 7.68 2.93
N ASP A 99 -27.35 6.84 3.63
CA ASP A 99 -26.83 5.75 4.45
C ASP A 99 -26.13 4.67 3.60
N ALA A 100 -26.69 4.34 2.43
CA ALA A 100 -26.05 3.42 1.50
C ALA A 100 -24.70 3.95 0.98
N LYS A 101 -24.63 5.24 0.64
CA LYS A 101 -23.39 5.90 0.22
C LYS A 101 -22.39 6.02 1.36
N GLN A 102 -22.85 6.28 2.58
CA GLN A 102 -22.00 6.28 3.77
C GLN A 102 -21.33 4.92 3.98
N ARG A 103 -22.10 3.82 4.00
CA ARG A 103 -21.54 2.46 4.14
C ARG A 103 -20.54 2.13 3.03
N SER A 104 -20.84 2.53 1.79
CA SER A 104 -19.92 2.36 0.66
C SER A 104 -18.60 3.12 0.84
N TYR A 105 -18.66 4.36 1.34
CA TYR A 105 -17.50 5.18 1.65
C TYR A 105 -16.68 4.60 2.81
N GLU A 106 -17.33 4.18 3.90
CA GLU A 106 -16.68 3.57 5.07
C GLU A 106 -15.95 2.28 4.67
N SER A 107 -16.61 1.40 3.91
CA SER A 107 -15.97 0.19 3.38
C SER A 107 -14.73 0.49 2.52
N ALA A 108 -14.78 1.53 1.68
CA ALA A 108 -13.61 1.95 0.90
C ALA A 108 -12.51 2.54 1.78
N ARG A 109 -12.86 3.31 2.82
CA ARG A 109 -11.92 3.85 3.79
C ARG A 109 -11.17 2.73 4.50
N ASP A 110 -11.87 1.70 4.96
CA ASP A 110 -11.28 0.55 5.64
C ASP A 110 -10.36 -0.27 4.72
N LYS A 111 -10.76 -0.42 3.44
CA LYS A 111 -9.90 -1.05 2.44
C LYS A 111 -8.61 -0.27 2.23
N VAL A 112 -8.70 1.05 2.06
CA VAL A 112 -7.52 1.92 1.89
C VAL A 112 -6.63 1.91 3.13
N SER A 113 -7.21 1.85 4.34
CA SER A 113 -6.43 1.74 5.58
C SER A 113 -5.60 0.46 5.60
N ARG A 114 -6.22 -0.70 5.33
CA ARG A 114 -5.51 -1.99 5.28
C ARG A 114 -4.43 -2.03 4.20
N LEU A 115 -4.69 -1.43 3.03
CA LEU A 115 -3.67 -1.31 1.98
C LEU A 115 -2.50 -0.44 2.40
N LYS A 116 -2.74 0.62 3.18
CA LYS A 116 -1.69 1.47 3.73
C LYS A 116 -0.81 0.69 4.71
N ASP A 117 -1.42 -0.06 5.64
CA ASP A 117 -0.68 -0.87 6.61
C ASP A 117 0.19 -1.93 5.91
N TYR A 118 -0.37 -2.58 4.89
CA TYR A 118 0.36 -3.53 4.05
C TYR A 118 1.53 -2.87 3.28
N LEU A 119 1.30 -1.68 2.72
CA LEU A 119 2.32 -0.92 2.01
C LEU A 119 3.47 -0.49 2.93
N ASP A 120 3.15 -0.05 4.16
CA ASP A 120 4.14 0.31 5.16
C ASP A 120 5.00 -0.91 5.55
N GLU A 121 4.40 -2.09 5.65
CA GLU A 121 5.15 -3.33 5.89
C GLU A 121 6.05 -3.71 4.71
N GLN A 122 5.55 -3.66 3.47
CA GLN A 122 6.37 -3.88 2.28
C GLN A 122 7.54 -2.91 2.20
N LYS A 123 7.32 -1.64 2.56
CA LYS A 123 8.38 -0.63 2.61
C LYS A 123 9.47 -0.99 3.63
N ARG A 124 9.09 -1.49 4.81
CA ARG A 124 10.07 -1.98 5.81
C ARG A 124 10.87 -3.17 5.27
N ARG A 125 10.20 -4.12 4.61
CA ARG A 125 10.87 -5.29 4.01
C ARG A 125 11.87 -4.87 2.94
N VAL A 126 11.49 -3.98 2.01
CA VAL A 126 12.41 -3.44 0.99
C VAL A 126 13.61 -2.76 1.65
N ALA A 127 13.40 -1.96 2.70
CA ALA A 127 14.49 -1.30 3.42
C ALA A 127 15.44 -2.32 4.10
N GLY A 128 14.90 -3.34 4.76
CA GLY A 128 15.68 -4.40 5.40
C GLY A 128 16.50 -5.20 4.37
N LEU A 129 15.89 -5.60 3.26
CA LEU A 129 16.58 -6.31 2.17
C LEU A 129 17.70 -5.47 1.56
N LYS A 130 17.50 -4.15 1.41
CA LYS A 130 18.53 -3.24 0.94
C LYS A 130 19.74 -3.21 1.88
N GLN A 131 19.49 -3.16 3.20
CA GLN A 131 20.55 -3.18 4.20
C GLN A 131 21.32 -4.51 4.21
N GLU A 132 20.61 -5.64 4.13
CA GLU A 132 21.23 -6.97 4.04
C GLU A 132 22.06 -7.12 2.76
N LEU A 133 21.56 -6.64 1.63
CA LEU A 133 22.26 -6.68 0.35
C LEU A 133 23.56 -5.88 0.40
N GLU A 134 23.54 -4.72 1.05
CA GLU A 134 24.71 -3.88 1.27
C GLU A 134 25.73 -4.57 2.17
N GLY A 135 25.29 -5.17 3.29
CA GLY A 135 26.18 -5.98 4.14
C GLY A 135 26.85 -7.12 3.38
N ARG A 136 26.09 -7.83 2.53
CA ARG A 136 26.64 -8.89 1.67
C ARG A 136 27.61 -8.35 0.61
N ARG A 137 27.37 -7.16 0.06
CA ARG A 137 28.28 -6.49 -0.89
C ARG A 137 29.64 -6.26 -0.25
N ILE A 138 29.66 -5.72 0.97
CA ILE A 138 30.89 -5.46 1.73
C ILE A 138 31.67 -6.76 1.98
N VAL A 139 30.98 -7.83 2.40
CA VAL A 139 31.61 -9.15 2.61
C VAL A 139 32.18 -9.72 1.31
N LYS A 140 31.43 -9.63 0.21
CA LYS A 140 31.88 -10.05 -1.12
C LYS A 140 33.16 -9.33 -1.54
N GLU A 141 33.23 -8.01 -1.34
CA GLU A 141 34.40 -7.20 -1.66
C GLU A 141 35.60 -7.52 -0.78
N GLN A 142 35.39 -7.79 0.51
CA GLN A 142 36.46 -8.24 1.40
C GLN A 142 37.02 -9.60 0.96
N LEU A 143 36.15 -10.54 0.59
CA LEU A 143 36.58 -11.86 0.13
C LEU A 143 37.29 -11.82 -1.22
N GLN A 144 36.93 -10.88 -2.11
CA GLN A 144 37.66 -10.63 -3.35
C GLN A 144 39.10 -10.20 -3.05
N ARG A 145 39.29 -9.22 -2.15
CA ARG A 145 40.63 -8.78 -1.71
C ARG A 145 41.44 -9.94 -1.10
N ASN A 146 40.82 -10.73 -0.22
CA ASN A 146 41.49 -11.88 0.39
C ASN A 146 41.92 -12.93 -0.66
N LYS A 147 41.09 -13.17 -1.68
CA LYS A 147 41.40 -14.06 -2.80
C LYS A 147 42.58 -13.53 -3.60
N GLU A 148 42.60 -12.25 -3.95
CA GLU A 148 43.70 -11.63 -4.68
C GLU A 148 45.04 -11.79 -3.94
N ILE A 149 45.05 -11.52 -2.62
CA ILE A 149 46.23 -11.69 -1.76
C ILE A 149 46.67 -13.16 -1.70
N ALA A 150 45.73 -14.09 -1.52
CA ALA A 150 46.03 -15.52 -1.39
C ALA A 150 46.51 -16.18 -2.69
N CYS A 151 46.19 -15.60 -3.85
CA CYS A 151 46.59 -16.12 -5.16
C CYS A 151 47.81 -15.40 -5.77
N ALA A 152 48.12 -14.20 -5.27
CA ALA A 152 49.33 -13.45 -5.63
C ALA A 152 50.59 -13.98 -4.89
N ASN A 153 50.44 -14.34 -3.60
CA ASN A 153 51.49 -14.95 -2.77
C ASN A 153 51.62 -16.46 -3.00
#